data_AF-A7IIJ0-F1
#
_entry.id   AF-A7IIJ0-F1
#
_cell.length_a   1.000
_cell.length_b   1.000
_cell.length_c   1.000
_cell.angle_alpha   90.00
_cell.angle_beta   90.00
_cell.angle_gamma   90.00
#
_symmetry.space_group_name_H-M   'P 1'
#
loop_
_entity.id
_entity.type
_entity.pdbx_description
1 polymer ?
#
loop_
_entity_poly.entity_id
_entity_poly.type
_entity_poly.pdbx_seq_one_letter_code
_entity_poly.pdbx_strand_id
1 'polypeptide(L)'
;MTIRSGLALALAVATFAGTVAPAAAQNSTVGGALIGGTAGALIGGAATGSAGGVAAGAIIGGTTGAIIGSQQDRNRAYYFWGNDGRCYLRQSNGAVVRVSRGNC
;
A
#
# COMPACT_ATOMS: atom_id res chain seq x y z
N MET A 1 -8.84 23.75 27.45
CA MET A 1 -7.43 23.30 27.57
C MET A 1 -7.36 21.79 27.29
N THR A 2 -7.62 21.36 26.05
CA THR A 2 -7.65 19.92 25.65
C THR A 2 -7.09 19.68 24.24
N ILE A 3 -6.98 20.73 23.42
CA ILE A 3 -6.52 20.68 22.02
C ILE A 3 -5.04 20.25 21.89
N ARG A 4 -4.19 20.60 22.88
CA ARG A 4 -2.77 20.20 22.89
C ARG A 4 -2.55 18.71 23.20
N SER A 5 -3.44 18.11 23.99
CA SER A 5 -3.33 16.69 24.38
C SER A 5 -3.81 15.74 23.27
N GLY A 6 -4.76 16.18 22.44
CA GLY A 6 -5.24 15.41 21.28
C GLY A 6 -4.20 15.28 20.16
N LEU A 7 -3.37 16.31 19.97
CA LEU A 7 -2.30 16.30 18.97
C LEU A 7 -1.18 15.30 19.34
N ALA A 8 -0.85 15.19 20.63
CA ALA A 8 0.14 14.25 21.13
C ALA A 8 -0.33 12.79 20.98
N LEU A 9 -1.62 12.53 21.15
CA LEU A 9 -2.20 11.19 20.95
C LEU A 9 -2.31 10.82 19.47
N ALA A 10 -2.61 11.80 18.61
CA ALA A 10 -2.64 11.62 17.15
C ALA A 10 -1.24 11.26 16.59
N LEU A 11 -0.18 11.86 17.14
CA LEU A 11 1.20 11.48 16.79
C LEU A 11 1.58 10.08 17.33
N ALA A 12 1.08 9.68 18.50
CA ALA A 12 1.39 8.37 19.10
C ALA A 12 0.73 7.18 18.37
N VAL A 13 -0.43 7.38 17.74
CA VAL A 13 -1.08 6.34 16.91
C VAL A 13 -0.43 6.24 15.53
N ALA A 14 0.07 7.35 14.98
CA ALA A 14 0.77 7.37 13.71
C ALA A 14 2.10 6.58 13.73
N THR A 15 2.75 6.47 14.89
CA THR A 15 4.01 5.71 15.03
C THR A 15 3.80 4.21 15.22
N PHE A 16 2.63 3.76 15.68
CA PHE A 16 2.37 2.34 15.94
C PHE A 16 1.85 1.56 14.72
N ALA A 17 1.27 2.24 13.72
CA ALA A 17 0.75 1.60 12.51
C ALA A 17 1.82 1.27 11.44
N GLY A 18 3.09 1.62 11.69
CA GLY A 18 4.17 1.57 10.69
C GLY A 18 5.00 0.28 10.62
N THR A 19 4.72 -0.76 11.40
CA THR A 19 5.71 -1.84 11.61
C THR A 19 5.52 -3.14 10.84
N VAL A 20 4.54 -3.28 9.95
CA VAL A 20 4.38 -4.54 9.20
C VAL A 20 3.99 -4.34 7.73
N ALA A 21 4.97 -4.10 6.85
CA ALA A 21 4.83 -4.45 5.44
C ALA A 21 6.20 -4.86 4.84
N PRO A 22 6.29 -6.00 4.13
CA PRO A 22 7.53 -6.47 3.52
C PRO A 22 7.97 -5.57 2.34
N ALA A 23 9.22 -5.10 2.38
CA ALA A 23 9.76 -3.98 1.59
C ALA A 23 9.74 -4.11 0.04
N ALA A 24 9.34 -5.26 -0.52
CA ALA A 24 9.37 -5.50 -1.97
C ALA A 24 8.02 -5.31 -2.69
N ALA A 25 6.88 -5.34 -1.98
CA ALA A 25 5.53 -5.11 -2.54
C ALA A 25 5.03 -3.67 -2.32
N GLN A 26 5.94 -2.78 -1.89
CA GLN A 26 5.58 -1.52 -1.25
C GLN A 26 4.99 -0.51 -2.23
N ASN A 27 5.46 -0.42 -3.47
CA ASN A 27 5.12 0.76 -4.26
C ASN A 27 3.62 0.83 -4.59
N SER A 28 3.01 -0.28 -5.03
CA SER A 28 1.57 -0.31 -5.31
C SER A 28 0.74 -0.54 -4.04
N THR A 29 1.22 -1.36 -3.09
CA THR A 29 0.54 -1.59 -1.80
C THR A 29 0.47 -0.32 -0.95
N VAL A 30 1.58 0.40 -0.79
CA VAL A 30 1.64 1.69 -0.06
C VAL A 30 0.86 2.76 -0.80
N GLY A 31 0.93 2.80 -2.13
CA GLY A 31 0.11 3.71 -2.93
C GLY A 31 -1.39 3.51 -2.68
N GLY A 32 -1.86 2.26 -2.72
CA GLY A 32 -3.24 1.93 -2.42
C GLY A 32 -3.62 2.20 -0.97
N ALA A 33 -2.77 1.83 -0.01
CA ALA A 33 -3.03 2.05 1.42
C ALA A 33 -3.07 3.53 1.78
N LEU A 34 -2.20 4.33 1.18
CA LEU A 34 -2.13 5.77 1.43
C LEU A 34 -3.37 6.47 0.86
N ILE A 35 -3.73 6.17 -0.39
CA ILE A 35 -4.90 6.77 -1.05
C ILE A 35 -6.18 6.31 -0.34
N GLY A 36 -6.33 5.01 -0.11
CA GLY A 36 -7.50 4.45 0.54
C GLY A 36 -7.62 4.91 1.99
N GLY A 37 -6.51 4.95 2.73
CA GLY A 37 -6.49 5.37 4.13
C GLY A 37 -6.77 6.87 4.29
N THR A 38 -6.20 7.73 3.45
CA THR A 38 -6.50 9.17 3.51
C THR A 38 -7.95 9.45 3.09
N ALA A 39 -8.43 8.86 1.99
CA ALA A 39 -9.81 9.02 1.54
C ALA A 39 -10.81 8.50 2.58
N GLY A 40 -10.55 7.32 3.15
CA GLY A 40 -11.37 6.73 4.20
C GLY A 40 -11.40 7.58 5.46
N ALA A 41 -10.26 8.14 5.90
CA ALA A 41 -10.20 9.06 7.03
C ALA A 41 -11.05 10.32 6.82
N LEU A 42 -10.97 10.92 5.63
CA LEU A 42 -11.74 12.12 5.30
C LEU A 42 -13.24 11.83 5.30
N ILE A 43 -13.66 10.73 4.69
CA ILE A 43 -15.07 10.31 4.63
C ILE A 43 -15.58 9.96 6.03
N GLY A 44 -14.84 9.15 6.79
CA GLY A 44 -15.23 8.75 8.14
C GLY A 44 -15.25 9.91 9.13
N GLY A 45 -14.34 10.88 8.98
CA GLY A 45 -14.36 12.13 9.73
C GLY A 45 -15.54 13.02 9.38
N ALA A 46 -15.85 13.19 8.09
CA ALA A 46 -16.98 13.99 7.62
C ALA A 46 -18.33 13.38 8.02
N ALA A 47 -18.46 12.05 7.97
CA ALA A 47 -19.70 11.35 8.28
C ALA A 47 -20.02 11.31 9.78
N THR A 48 -18.99 11.23 10.64
CA THR A 48 -19.19 11.05 12.09
C THR A 48 -18.86 12.29 12.92
N GLY A 49 -18.17 13.28 12.35
CA GLY A 49 -17.69 14.47 13.07
C GLY A 49 -16.70 14.16 14.20
N SER A 50 -16.10 12.97 14.22
CA SER A 50 -15.31 12.49 15.36
C SER A 50 -14.00 11.82 14.94
N ALA A 51 -12.99 11.90 15.82
CA ALA A 51 -11.69 11.26 15.60
C ALA A 51 -11.80 9.73 15.44
N GLY A 52 -12.83 9.12 16.05
CA GLY A 52 -13.12 7.69 15.90
C GLY A 52 -13.50 7.31 14.46
N GLY A 53 -14.30 8.14 13.79
CA GLY A 53 -14.63 7.90 12.37
C GLY A 53 -13.46 8.14 11.43
N VAL A 54 -12.58 9.11 11.73
CA VAL A 54 -11.33 9.31 10.98
C VAL A 54 -10.44 8.06 11.07
N ALA A 55 -10.23 7.53 12.28
CA ALA A 55 -9.41 6.34 12.49
C ALA A 55 -10.02 5.10 11.85
N ALA A 56 -11.32 4.86 12.05
CA ALA A 56 -12.02 3.72 11.44
C ALA A 56 -11.98 3.78 9.91
N GLY A 57 -12.25 4.96 9.35
CA GLY A 57 -12.17 5.20 7.91
C GLY A 57 -10.77 5.00 7.35
N ALA A 58 -9.72 5.48 8.05
CA ALA A 58 -8.34 5.26 7.64
C ALA A 58 -7.93 3.80 7.65
N ILE A 59 -8.33 3.04 8.67
CA ILE A 59 -8.01 1.62 8.77
C ILE A 59 -8.72 0.85 7.67
N ILE A 60 -10.03 1.07 7.48
CA ILE A 60 -10.82 0.35 6.47
C ILE A 60 -10.33 0.69 5.06
N GLY A 61 -10.18 1.98 4.75
CA GLY A 61 -9.72 2.42 3.45
C GLY A 61 -8.26 2.03 3.18
N GLY A 62 -7.40 2.13 4.18
CA GLY A 62 -5.98 1.80 4.05
C GLY A 62 -5.73 0.31 3.88
N THR A 63 -6.42 -0.54 4.65
CA THR A 63 -6.34 -2.00 4.48
C THR A 63 -6.90 -2.45 3.13
N THR A 64 -8.04 -1.89 2.70
CA THR A 64 -8.64 -2.20 1.40
C THR A 64 -7.71 -1.80 0.25
N GLY A 65 -7.18 -0.57 0.30
CA GLY A 65 -6.25 -0.07 -0.69
C GLY A 65 -4.93 -0.86 -0.73
N ALA A 66 -4.41 -1.28 0.43
CA ALA A 66 -3.23 -2.14 0.51
C ALA A 66 -3.45 -3.48 -0.19
N ILE A 67 -4.59 -4.13 0.06
CA ILE A 67 -4.93 -5.43 -0.54
C ILE A 67 -4.99 -5.29 -2.07
N ILE A 68 -5.68 -4.28 -2.59
CA ILE A 68 -5.78 -4.04 -4.03
C ILE A 68 -4.41 -3.75 -4.64
N GLY A 69 -3.62 -2.89 -4.01
CA GLY A 69 -2.25 -2.57 -4.45
C GLY A 69 -1.35 -3.81 -4.52
N SER A 70 -1.44 -4.69 -3.54
CA SER A 70 -0.65 -5.94 -3.50
C SER A 70 -1.03 -6.93 -4.60
N GLN A 71 -2.29 -6.98 -5.01
CA GLN A 71 -2.75 -7.82 -6.11
C GLN A 71 -2.28 -7.28 -7.46
N GLN A 72 -2.24 -5.95 -7.60
CA GLN A 72 -1.79 -5.29 -8.81
C GLN A 72 -0.32 -5.57 -9.11
N ASP A 73 0.52 -5.63 -8.07
CA ASP A 73 1.92 -6.04 -8.19
C ASP A 73 2.07 -7.49 -8.67
N ARG A 74 1.21 -8.40 -8.20
CA ARG A 74 1.26 -9.82 -8.60
C ARG A 74 0.82 -10.03 -10.04
N ASN A 75 -0.12 -9.22 -10.53
CA ASN A 75 -0.69 -9.37 -11.87
C ASN A 75 0.10 -8.63 -12.96
N ARG A 76 1.14 -7.86 -12.61
CA ARG A 76 1.90 -7.09 -13.59
C ARG A 76 2.92 -7.97 -14.30
N ALA A 77 2.83 -8.03 -15.61
CA ALA A 77 3.88 -8.63 -16.42
C ALA A 77 5.04 -7.64 -16.58
N TYR A 78 6.27 -8.06 -16.27
CA TYR A 78 7.44 -7.20 -16.40
C TYR A 78 8.70 -7.98 -16.77
N TYR A 79 9.56 -7.34 -17.55
CA TYR A 79 10.87 -7.85 -17.92
C TYR A 79 11.89 -7.51 -16.83
N PHE A 80 12.75 -8.46 -16.48
CA PHE A 80 13.85 -8.24 -15.55
C PHE A 80 15.09 -9.04 -15.97
N TRP A 81 16.26 -8.52 -15.61
CA TRP A 81 17.54 -9.16 -15.86
C TRP A 81 17.94 -10.02 -14.67
N GLY A 82 18.26 -11.29 -14.95
CA GLY A 82 18.86 -12.19 -13.97
C GLY A 82 20.35 -11.93 -13.80
N ASN A 83 20.90 -12.31 -12.63
CA ASN A 83 22.33 -12.24 -12.35
C ASN A 83 23.19 -13.11 -13.30
N ASP A 84 22.57 -14.04 -14.02
CA ASP A 84 23.19 -14.88 -15.04
C ASP A 84 23.27 -14.20 -16.43
N GLY A 85 22.90 -12.93 -16.53
CA GLY A 85 22.95 -12.18 -17.78
C GLY A 85 21.91 -12.62 -18.80
N ARG A 86 20.75 -13.11 -18.32
CA ARG A 86 19.61 -13.51 -19.15
C ARG A 86 18.36 -12.68 -18.84
N CYS A 87 17.54 -12.50 -19.88
CA CYS A 87 16.28 -11.79 -19.82
C CYS A 87 15.15 -12.73 -19.40
N TYR A 88 14.35 -12.31 -18.43
CA TYR A 88 13.17 -13.03 -17.95
C TYR A 88 11.95 -12.14 -18.01
N LEU A 89 10.81 -12.71 -18.41
CA LEU A 89 9.50 -12.08 -18.32
C LEU A 89 8.74 -12.76 -17.19
N ARG A 90 8.36 -11.99 -16.18
CA ARG A 90 7.34 -12.42 -15.24
C ARG A 90 6.00 -12.19 -15.90
N GLN A 91 5.19 -13.23 -16.05
CA GLN A 91 3.84 -13.14 -16.57
C GLN A 91 2.84 -12.88 -15.44
N SER A 92 1.66 -12.36 -15.78
CA SER A 92 0.56 -12.09 -14.85
C SER A 92 0.07 -13.33 -14.09
N ASN A 93 0.29 -14.53 -14.64
CA ASN A 93 -0.01 -15.81 -13.98
C ASN A 93 1.08 -16.26 -12.97
N GLY A 94 2.11 -15.43 -12.74
CA GLY A 94 3.23 -15.74 -11.86
C GLY A 94 4.32 -16.61 -12.48
N ALA A 95 4.15 -17.09 -13.71
CA ALA A 95 5.17 -17.85 -14.41
C ALA A 95 6.34 -16.93 -14.82
N VAL A 96 7.57 -17.40 -14.64
CA VAL A 96 8.78 -16.72 -15.12
C VAL A 96 9.27 -17.47 -16.35
N VAL A 97 9.24 -16.81 -17.50
CA VAL A 97 9.72 -17.39 -18.76
C VAL A 97 10.96 -16.67 -19.24
N ARG A 98 11.92 -17.43 -19.77
CA ARG A 98 13.11 -16.87 -20.40
C ARG A 98 12.72 -16.26 -21.75
N VAL A 99 13.12 -15.03 -21.98
CA VAL A 99 12.85 -14.32 -23.23
C VAL A 99 14.12 -14.21 -24.05
N SER A 100 13.98 -14.17 -25.38
CA SER A 100 15.11 -13.93 -26.28
C SER A 100 15.70 -12.55 -26.03
N ARG A 101 17.03 -12.43 -26.19
CA ARG A 101 17.81 -11.23 -25.85
C ARG A 101 17.35 -9.95 -26.55
N GLY A 102 16.68 -10.05 -27.71
CA GLY A 102 16.16 -8.88 -28.44
C GLY A 102 14.76 -8.42 -28.02
N ASN A 103 14.12 -9.12 -27.07
CA ASN A 103 12.83 -8.72 -26.49
C ASN A 103 12.96 -8.21 -25.04
N CYS A 104 14.19 -8.14 -24.54
CA CYS A 104 14.61 -7.18 -23.52
C CYS A 104 15.20 -5.96 -24.26
#